data_AF-A0A2W1B817-F1
#
_entry.id   AF-A0A2W1B817-F1
#
_cell.length_a   1.000
_cell.length_b   1.000
_cell.length_c   1.000
_cell.angle_alpha   90.00
_cell.angle_beta   90.00
_cell.angle_gamma   90.00
#
_symmetry.space_group_name_H-M   'P 1'
#
loop_
_entity.id
_entity.type
_entity.pdbx_description
1 polymer ?
#
loop_
_entity_poly.entity_id
_entity_poly.type
_entity_poly.pdbx_seq_one_letter_code
_entity_poly.pdbx_strand_id
1 'polypeptide(L)'
;MNRDSPEGGGFTIRGRKSIHEYQISDQAIEIMGRYGIGNPSNQAERDVVDQGVDVVDNVMSKMARQTSPLTIRKKKIPRTNSYPHDEENTDEDSTNVLSKSLPATLPSHLPYSDDSDVEQNYLVKSLSKSRIEDESFQHRLNRSDHSSERQTLRKLSISSEDTAQTQSGNTFRNILIALILGFIAVMVHKMLPNITNSSQDKSTQTVNHDKIIFENNMKNLQEKYNIDDNSILKLKTGISTIFSRMDTGSFMFVYNSKTNNFNAVRFDKFTDEVAFTAARYLRSNIASIQHTVVESADLDMQDHGQLITRYRDDVDRSGVMLVKEIDSVPSQLAMAFHYYCDEYDPVVKRSAIFFTLNMANCSNTAELKSTHAFIEKCLANRWKNLPPENVRPLLTRVVDIVIDVTSVF
;
A
#
# COMPACT_ATOMS: atom_id res chain seq x y z
N MET A 1 30.23 50.38 41.36
CA MET A 1 29.28 51.17 40.54
C MET A 1 29.44 50.68 39.11
N ASN A 2 28.49 50.06 38.42
CA ASN A 2 27.10 49.68 38.66
C ASN A 2 26.88 48.27 38.10
N ARG A 3 26.06 47.49 38.81
CA ARG A 3 25.45 46.25 38.35
C ARG A 3 24.17 46.64 37.62
N ASP A 4 23.88 46.02 36.48
CA ASP A 4 22.51 45.89 35.98
C ASP A 4 22.34 44.47 35.41
N SER A 5 21.49 43.70 36.08
CA SER A 5 20.94 42.42 35.64
C SER A 5 19.66 42.68 34.84
N PRO A 6 19.29 41.82 33.87
CA PRO A 6 17.90 41.69 33.49
C PRO A 6 17.30 40.36 33.92
N GLU A 7 16.00 40.46 34.11
CA GLU A 7 15.08 39.61 34.84
C GLU A 7 14.63 38.37 34.06
N GLY A 8 14.04 37.44 34.81
CA GLY A 8 13.56 36.16 34.34
C GLY A 8 12.26 36.22 33.53
N GLY A 9 12.12 35.27 32.62
CA GLY A 9 10.87 34.89 31.98
C GLY A 9 10.63 33.40 32.16
N GLY A 10 9.82 33.03 33.15
CA GLY A 10 9.40 31.64 33.38
C GLY A 10 8.32 31.22 32.38
N PHE A 11 8.64 30.29 31.48
CA PHE A 11 7.66 29.65 30.63
C PHE A 11 7.00 28.47 31.35
N THR A 12 5.70 28.57 31.57
CA THR A 12 4.84 27.48 32.05
C THR A 12 4.48 26.56 30.87
N ILE A 13 4.88 25.29 30.96
CA ILE A 13 4.52 24.27 29.98
C ILE A 13 3.06 23.84 30.24
N ARG A 14 2.15 24.31 29.36
CA ARG A 14 0.76 23.83 29.31
C ARG A 14 0.73 22.46 28.64
N GLY A 15 0.35 21.43 29.40
CA GLY A 15 0.12 20.08 28.89
C GLY A 15 -0.96 20.08 27.79
N ARG A 16 -0.64 19.47 26.65
CA ARG A 16 -1.57 19.22 25.55
C ARG A 16 -2.71 18.31 26.03
N LYS A 17 -3.95 18.78 25.83
CA LYS A 17 -5.17 17.99 25.99
C LYS A 17 -5.22 16.89 24.95
N SER A 18 -5.60 15.70 25.39
CA SER A 18 -5.93 14.54 24.56
C SER A 18 -7.13 14.87 23.67
N ILE A 19 -6.99 14.66 22.35
CA ILE A 19 -8.04 14.79 21.35
C ILE A 19 -8.45 13.38 20.95
N HIS A 20 -9.17 12.68 21.83
CA HIS A 20 -9.97 11.50 21.48
C HIS A 20 -11.15 11.44 22.45
N GLU A 21 -12.15 12.27 22.19
CA GLU A 21 -13.48 12.16 22.79
C GLU A 21 -14.33 11.37 21.79
N TYR A 22 -14.38 10.05 21.97
CA TYR A 22 -15.28 9.18 21.23
C TYR A 22 -16.62 9.17 21.98
N GLN A 23 -17.61 9.89 21.44
CA GLN A 23 -19.01 9.71 21.81
C GLN A 23 -19.49 8.36 21.26
N ILE A 24 -19.69 7.39 22.16
CA ILE A 24 -20.41 6.16 21.87
C ILE A 24 -21.90 6.51 21.91
N SER A 25 -22.52 6.50 20.74
CA SER A 25 -23.97 6.62 20.58
C SER A 25 -24.63 5.29 20.94
N ASP A 26 -25.39 5.31 22.03
CA ASP A 26 -26.36 4.28 22.39
C ASP A 26 -27.46 4.21 21.33
N GLN A 27 -27.43 3.20 20.46
CA GLN A 27 -28.60 2.66 19.76
C GLN A 27 -28.22 1.40 18.97
N ALA A 28 -28.43 0.22 19.57
CA ALA A 28 -28.85 -1.01 18.89
C ALA A 28 -29.01 -2.14 19.93
N ILE A 29 -30.18 -2.20 20.55
CA ILE A 29 -30.71 -3.41 21.18
C ILE A 29 -31.43 -4.15 20.07
N GLU A 30 -30.97 -5.34 19.66
CA GLU A 30 -31.83 -6.51 19.50
C GLU A 30 -31.08 -7.80 19.11
N ILE A 31 -31.48 -8.88 19.79
CA ILE A 31 -31.33 -10.31 19.44
C ILE A 31 -29.93 -10.92 19.66
N MET A 32 -29.69 -11.41 20.88
CA MET A 32 -28.93 -12.64 21.11
C MET A 32 -29.64 -13.54 22.13
N GLY A 33 -29.70 -14.83 21.80
CA GLY A 33 -30.55 -15.85 22.41
C GLY A 33 -30.19 -16.19 23.86
N ARG A 34 -31.25 -16.41 24.65
CA ARG A 34 -31.22 -16.91 26.02
C ARG A 34 -30.90 -18.41 26.04
N TYR A 35 -29.83 -18.80 26.71
CA TYR A 35 -29.73 -20.13 27.33
C TYR A 35 -30.02 -19.97 28.83
N GLY A 36 -31.06 -20.67 29.28
CA GLY A 36 -31.61 -20.57 30.63
C GLY A 36 -30.82 -21.36 31.67
N ILE A 37 -30.73 -20.79 32.87
CA ILE A 37 -30.50 -21.53 34.12
C ILE A 37 -31.71 -21.18 35.00
N GLY A 38 -32.60 -22.16 35.16
CA GLY A 38 -33.76 -22.07 36.04
C GLY A 38 -33.38 -22.49 37.46
N ASN A 39 -33.73 -21.65 38.43
CA ASN A 39 -33.81 -22.03 39.85
C ASN A 39 -35.15 -22.71 40.12
N PRO A 40 -35.19 -23.82 40.88
CA PRO A 40 -36.43 -24.30 41.47
C PRO A 40 -36.50 -23.99 42.97
N SER A 41 -37.68 -23.56 43.39
CA SER A 41 -38.12 -23.44 44.79
C SER A 41 -39.14 -24.52 45.13
N ASN A 42 -38.90 -25.24 46.24
CA ASN A 42 -39.82 -25.87 47.20
C ASN A 42 -40.99 -26.73 46.71
N GLN A 43 -40.98 -28.04 47.01
CA GLN A 43 -41.82 -28.69 48.06
C GLN A 43 -41.75 -30.24 48.04
N ALA A 44 -41.77 -30.79 49.27
CA ALA A 44 -42.40 -32.05 49.73
C ALA A 44 -41.79 -33.45 49.43
N GLU A 45 -41.36 -34.07 50.55
CA GLU A 45 -41.60 -35.45 51.06
C GLU A 45 -41.15 -36.73 50.30
N ARG A 46 -40.36 -37.50 51.08
CA ARG A 46 -40.25 -38.97 51.27
C ARG A 46 -39.29 -39.84 50.43
N ASP A 47 -38.34 -40.36 51.22
CA ASP A 47 -37.87 -41.75 51.38
C ASP A 47 -36.94 -42.44 50.36
N VAL A 48 -35.94 -43.10 50.99
CA VAL A 48 -35.09 -44.23 50.58
C VAL A 48 -33.78 -43.94 49.83
N VAL A 49 -32.70 -43.94 50.63
CA VAL A 49 -31.40 -44.62 50.45
C VAL A 49 -31.03 -45.09 49.04
N ASP A 50 -29.97 -44.50 48.46
CA ASP A 50 -28.85 -45.28 47.92
C ASP A 50 -27.53 -44.48 47.91
N GLN A 51 -26.44 -45.14 48.28
CA GLN A 51 -25.09 -44.59 48.42
C GLN A 51 -24.34 -44.70 47.09
N GLY A 52 -24.12 -43.57 46.42
CA GLY A 52 -23.19 -43.46 45.30
C GLY A 52 -21.95 -42.67 45.72
N VAL A 53 -20.83 -43.36 45.88
CA VAL A 53 -19.49 -42.77 46.07
C VAL A 53 -19.02 -42.21 44.73
N ASP A 54 -18.89 -40.88 44.63
CA ASP A 54 -18.26 -40.25 43.47
C ASP A 54 -16.77 -40.01 43.73
N VAL A 55 -15.95 -40.70 42.95
CA VAL A 55 -14.49 -40.64 42.95
C VAL A 55 -14.11 -39.57 41.94
N VAL A 56 -13.72 -38.38 42.43
CA VAL A 56 -13.11 -37.37 41.57
C VAL A 56 -11.61 -37.34 41.81
N ASP A 57 -10.90 -37.81 40.80
CA ASP A 57 -9.45 -37.88 40.72
C ASP A 57 -8.79 -36.51 40.84
N ASN A 58 -7.83 -36.46 41.76
CA ASN A 58 -6.79 -35.45 41.87
C ASN A 58 -5.73 -35.71 40.80
N VAL A 59 -5.65 -34.89 39.73
CA VAL A 59 -4.43 -34.79 38.90
C VAL A 59 -4.18 -33.36 38.41
N MET A 60 -3.37 -32.66 39.19
CA MET A 60 -2.14 -31.94 38.81
C MET A 60 -2.13 -30.87 37.69
N SER A 61 -1.83 -29.66 38.18
CA SER A 61 -0.99 -28.57 37.69
C SER A 61 -0.19 -28.73 36.38
N LYS A 62 -0.05 -27.62 35.64
CA LYS A 62 1.26 -27.13 35.18
C LYS A 62 1.39 -25.60 35.21
N MET A 63 2.58 -25.19 35.63
CA MET A 63 3.07 -23.85 35.97
C MET A 63 3.50 -23.02 34.75
N ALA A 64 3.48 -21.70 34.96
CA ALA A 64 4.17 -20.71 34.15
C ALA A 64 5.68 -20.97 34.09
N ARG A 65 6.26 -20.84 32.89
CA ARG A 65 7.71 -20.83 32.69
C ARG A 65 8.19 -19.39 32.51
N GLN A 66 8.86 -18.86 33.53
CA GLN A 66 9.90 -17.84 33.38
C GLN A 66 11.23 -18.58 33.21
N THR A 67 11.99 -18.26 32.16
CA THR A 67 13.36 -18.75 32.00
C THR A 67 14.32 -17.57 31.98
N SER A 68 14.97 -17.33 33.11
CA SER A 68 16.24 -16.62 33.18
C SER A 68 17.39 -17.58 32.83
N PRO A 69 18.48 -17.13 32.20
CA PRO A 69 19.58 -18.00 31.82
C PRO A 69 20.55 -18.24 32.98
N LEU A 70 20.86 -19.52 33.24
CA LEU A 70 21.95 -19.95 34.12
C LEU A 70 23.22 -20.19 33.31
N THR A 71 24.32 -19.62 33.80
CA THR A 71 25.70 -19.81 33.34
C THR A 71 26.17 -21.26 33.52
N ILE A 72 26.60 -21.90 32.43
CA ILE A 72 27.21 -23.23 32.45
C ILE A 72 28.71 -23.11 32.73
N ARG A 73 29.08 -23.58 33.92
CA ARG A 73 30.42 -23.84 34.43
C ARG A 73 31.02 -25.04 33.70
N LYS A 74 32.04 -24.84 32.85
CA LYS A 74 32.82 -25.94 32.24
C LYS A 74 33.80 -26.53 33.26
N LYS A 75 33.78 -27.86 33.39
CA LYS A 75 34.71 -28.67 34.21
C LYS A 75 36.07 -28.81 33.52
N LYS A 76 37.13 -28.64 34.30
CA LYS A 76 38.54 -28.94 34.00
C LYS A 76 38.75 -30.45 33.83
N ILE A 77 39.54 -30.83 32.82
CA ILE A 77 40.25 -32.12 32.73
C ILE A 77 41.76 -31.77 32.75
N PRO A 78 42.60 -32.53 33.48
CA PRO A 78 44.00 -32.19 33.70
C PRO A 78 44.89 -32.65 32.54
N ARG A 79 45.87 -31.84 32.16
CA ARG A 79 47.07 -32.30 31.44
C ARG A 79 48.32 -31.73 32.09
N THR A 80 49.28 -32.62 32.17
CA THR A 80 50.50 -32.61 32.97
C THR A 80 51.65 -31.90 32.26
N ASN A 81 52.41 -31.15 33.05
CA ASN A 81 53.78 -30.59 32.97
C ASN A 81 54.67 -30.84 31.74
N SER A 82 55.35 -29.76 31.28
CA SER A 82 56.82 -29.61 31.37
C SER A 82 57.29 -28.17 31.04
N TYR A 83 57.83 -27.48 32.06
CA TYR A 83 59.03 -26.60 32.17
C TYR A 83 59.37 -25.50 31.11
N PRO A 84 60.20 -24.47 31.43
CA PRO A 84 59.78 -23.07 31.47
C PRO A 84 60.65 -22.15 30.58
N HIS A 85 60.23 -20.89 30.42
CA HIS A 85 61.18 -19.81 30.22
C HIS A 85 60.62 -18.52 30.84
N ASP A 86 61.50 -17.85 31.55
CA ASP A 86 61.33 -16.68 32.39
C ASP A 86 60.99 -15.38 31.63
N GLU A 87 60.72 -14.38 32.47
CA GLU A 87 60.73 -12.92 32.27
C GLU A 87 59.38 -12.26 31.95
N GLU A 88 59.02 -11.10 32.47
CA GLU A 88 59.29 -10.30 33.67
C GLU A 88 58.44 -9.02 33.44
N ASN A 89 57.82 -8.47 34.49
CA ASN A 89 57.33 -7.07 34.55
C ASN A 89 56.10 -6.72 33.65
N THR A 90 55.16 -5.85 34.03
CA THR A 90 55.03 -4.91 35.15
C THR A 90 53.55 -4.55 35.30
N ASP A 91 53.18 -4.15 36.52
CA ASP A 91 51.92 -3.52 36.90
C ASP A 91 51.56 -2.28 36.07
N GLU A 92 50.27 -1.99 35.89
CA GLU A 92 49.61 -0.82 36.49
C GLU A 92 48.24 -0.48 35.89
N ASP A 93 47.36 -0.18 36.83
CA ASP A 93 46.27 0.79 36.86
C ASP A 93 44.98 0.67 36.03
N SER A 94 43.96 0.34 36.81
CA SER A 94 42.55 0.65 36.66
C SER A 94 42.25 2.14 36.58
N THR A 95 41.39 2.56 35.64
CA THR A 95 40.38 3.60 35.94
C THR A 95 39.06 3.34 35.22
N ASN A 96 38.01 3.29 36.04
CA ASN A 96 36.60 3.43 35.70
C ASN A 96 36.35 4.79 35.03
N VAL A 97 35.66 4.80 33.88
CA VAL A 97 34.94 5.99 33.41
C VAL A 97 33.55 5.62 32.91
N LEU A 98 32.56 5.98 33.73
CA LEU A 98 31.13 6.07 33.39
C LEU A 98 30.93 6.98 32.16
N SER A 99 30.34 6.44 31.10
CA SER A 99 29.84 7.23 29.97
C SER A 99 28.44 7.76 30.29
N LYS A 100 28.37 9.02 30.72
CA LYS A 100 27.12 9.79 30.79
C LYS A 100 26.73 10.22 29.37
N SER A 101 25.53 9.85 28.96
CA SER A 101 24.86 10.36 27.77
C SER A 101 24.53 11.85 27.92
N LEU A 102 24.92 12.66 26.93
CA LEU A 102 24.42 14.02 26.72
C LEU A 102 23.68 14.10 25.38
N PRO A 103 22.67 14.98 25.28
CA PRO A 103 21.79 15.04 24.11
C PRO A 103 22.43 15.79 22.93
N ALA A 104 22.07 15.37 21.72
CA ALA A 104 22.45 16.03 20.48
C ALA A 104 21.80 17.41 20.36
N THR A 105 22.61 18.46 20.38
CA THR A 105 22.23 19.81 19.94
C THR A 105 22.51 19.95 18.45
N LEU A 106 21.45 20.11 17.65
CA LEU A 106 21.51 20.48 16.24
C LEU A 106 21.74 22.00 16.09
N PRO A 107 22.71 22.46 15.27
CA PRO A 107 22.74 23.84 14.82
C PRO A 107 21.96 23.97 13.51
N SER A 108 20.78 24.57 13.58
CA SER A 108 20.01 25.06 12.42
C SER A 108 20.38 26.51 12.15
N HIS A 109 21.30 26.77 11.24
CA HIS A 109 21.49 28.10 10.64
C HIS A 109 22.00 27.97 9.20
N LEU A 110 21.09 28.12 8.23
CA LEU A 110 21.42 28.62 6.91
C LEU A 110 20.50 29.80 6.60
N PRO A 111 21.05 30.95 6.16
CA PRO A 111 20.29 32.14 5.85
C PRO A 111 19.61 31.99 4.49
N TYR A 112 18.31 32.23 4.46
CA TYR A 112 17.53 32.37 3.24
C TYR A 112 17.82 33.77 2.67
N SER A 113 18.40 33.83 1.48
CA SER A 113 18.51 35.08 0.73
C SER A 113 17.25 35.26 -0.10
N ASP A 114 16.57 36.34 0.21
CA ASP A 114 15.54 37.02 -0.56
C ASP A 114 16.15 37.50 -1.89
N ASP A 115 15.48 37.25 -3.01
CA ASP A 115 15.14 38.26 -4.03
C ASP A 115 14.65 37.68 -5.37
N SER A 116 13.68 38.41 -5.90
CA SER A 116 13.25 38.55 -7.30
C SER A 116 12.10 37.68 -7.84
N ASP A 117 10.93 38.29 -7.67
CA ASP A 117 9.78 38.28 -8.58
C ASP A 117 10.15 38.26 -10.07
N VAL A 118 9.63 37.28 -10.82
CA VAL A 118 9.22 37.47 -12.21
C VAL A 118 7.94 36.69 -12.47
N GLU A 119 6.83 37.42 -12.36
CA GLU A 119 5.53 37.10 -12.91
C GLU A 119 5.56 37.33 -14.43
N GLN A 120 5.21 36.34 -15.28
CA GLN A 120 4.36 36.57 -16.47
C GLN A 120 4.03 35.29 -17.27
N ASN A 121 2.72 35.05 -17.33
CA ASN A 121 1.91 34.43 -18.38
C ASN A 121 2.58 34.22 -19.75
N TYR A 122 2.50 33.00 -20.28
CA TYR A 122 2.16 32.78 -21.69
C TYR A 122 1.26 31.55 -21.88
N LEU A 123 0.02 31.83 -22.27
CA LEU A 123 -0.96 30.90 -22.80
C LEU A 123 -1.11 31.24 -24.28
N VAL A 124 -0.50 30.47 -25.19
CA VAL A 124 -0.83 30.52 -26.62
C VAL A 124 -0.69 29.13 -27.28
N LYS A 125 -1.80 28.73 -27.91
CA LYS A 125 -1.98 27.63 -28.86
C LYS A 125 -0.90 27.58 -29.95
N SER A 126 -0.55 26.38 -30.42
CA SER A 126 -0.32 26.19 -31.86
C SER A 126 -0.69 24.79 -32.34
N LEU A 127 -1.50 24.78 -33.39
CA LEU A 127 -1.71 23.70 -34.34
C LEU A 127 -0.57 23.73 -35.37
N SER A 128 -0.02 22.56 -35.72
CA SER A 128 0.49 22.19 -37.07
C SER A 128 1.09 20.78 -36.97
N LYS A 129 0.62 19.73 -37.65
CA LYS A 129 0.48 19.45 -39.11
C LYS A 129 1.82 19.18 -39.82
N SER A 130 2.12 17.88 -40.01
CA SER A 130 2.79 17.25 -41.18
C SER A 130 2.73 15.73 -40.95
N ARG A 131 2.07 14.87 -41.73
CA ARG A 131 2.09 14.54 -43.17
C ARG A 131 3.38 13.84 -43.62
N ILE A 132 3.25 12.53 -43.93
CA ILE A 132 3.79 11.68 -45.01
C ILE A 132 3.36 10.23 -44.61
N GLU A 133 2.32 9.62 -45.21
CA GLU A 133 2.29 8.82 -46.48
C GLU A 133 3.35 7.69 -46.40
N ASP A 134 3.06 6.39 -46.35
CA ASP A 134 2.33 5.47 -47.26
C ASP A 134 2.45 4.05 -46.61
N GLU A 135 1.76 2.95 -46.92
CA GLU A 135 0.88 2.54 -48.01
C GLU A 135 0.14 1.25 -47.58
N SER A 136 -1.10 1.11 -48.06
CA SER A 136 -1.79 -0.12 -48.51
C SER A 136 -1.83 -1.41 -47.65
N PHE A 137 -3.04 -1.87 -47.32
CA PHE A 137 -3.69 -2.96 -48.07
C PHE A 137 -5.17 -3.10 -47.68
N GLN A 138 -6.04 -3.10 -48.70
CA GLN A 138 -7.46 -3.36 -48.57
C GLN A 138 -7.76 -4.85 -48.35
N HIS A 139 -8.81 -5.16 -47.60
CA HIS A 139 -9.88 -6.05 -48.09
C HIS A 139 -11.09 -6.16 -47.14
N ARG A 140 -12.27 -6.24 -47.79
CA ARG A 140 -13.55 -6.85 -47.34
C ARG A 140 -14.59 -5.98 -46.63
N LEU A 141 -15.42 -5.38 -47.49
CA LEU A 141 -16.87 -5.30 -47.34
C LEU A 141 -17.51 -6.69 -47.22
N ASN A 142 -18.43 -6.84 -46.25
CA ASN A 142 -19.59 -7.74 -46.22
C ASN A 142 -20.62 -6.93 -45.41
N ARG A 143 -21.69 -6.32 -45.94
CA ARG A 143 -22.76 -6.77 -46.84
C ARG A 143 -23.33 -8.13 -46.48
N SER A 144 -24.30 -8.11 -45.57
CA SER A 144 -25.38 -9.08 -45.54
C SER A 144 -26.69 -8.31 -45.41
N ASP A 145 -27.43 -8.32 -46.52
CA ASP A 145 -28.83 -7.97 -46.63
C ASP A 145 -29.67 -8.85 -45.68
N HIS A 146 -30.61 -8.24 -44.96
CA HIS A 146 -31.84 -8.95 -44.57
C HIS A 146 -33.04 -8.01 -44.71
N SER A 147 -33.88 -8.37 -45.67
CA SER A 147 -35.15 -7.75 -46.04
C SER A 147 -36.33 -8.24 -45.18
N SER A 148 -37.45 -7.55 -45.40
CA SER A 148 -38.86 -7.82 -44.98
C SER A 148 -39.26 -7.29 -43.60
N GLU A 149 -40.42 -6.66 -43.39
CA GLU A 149 -41.54 -6.23 -44.25
C GLU A 149 -42.56 -5.50 -43.36
N ARG A 150 -43.51 -4.78 -43.98
CA ARG A 150 -44.81 -4.29 -43.47
C ARG A 150 -44.78 -3.04 -42.57
N GLN A 151 -45.12 -1.88 -43.14
CA GLN A 151 -46.49 -1.36 -43.32
C GLN A 151 -47.28 -1.23 -42.02
N THR A 152 -47.52 0.01 -41.55
CA THR A 152 -48.85 0.63 -41.58
C THR A 152 -48.83 2.06 -41.03
N LEU A 153 -49.11 3.01 -41.91
CA LEU A 153 -49.63 4.33 -41.57
C LEU A 153 -50.99 4.17 -40.88
N ARG A 154 -51.19 4.81 -39.72
CA ARG A 154 -52.52 5.26 -39.30
C ARG A 154 -52.46 6.72 -38.89
N LYS A 155 -52.83 7.55 -39.87
CA LYS A 155 -53.35 8.90 -39.73
C LYS A 155 -54.77 8.77 -39.17
N LEU A 156 -55.03 9.36 -38.00
CA LEU A 156 -56.38 9.50 -37.46
C LEU A 156 -56.52 10.89 -36.85
N SER A 157 -57.03 11.79 -37.67
CA SER A 157 -57.74 13.00 -37.30
C SER A 157 -59.11 12.60 -36.74
N ILE A 158 -59.43 13.07 -35.53
CA ILE A 158 -60.80 13.07 -35.01
C ILE A 158 -61.18 14.51 -34.64
N SER A 159 -62.40 14.81 -35.09
CA SER A 159 -63.16 16.05 -35.09
C SER A 159 -63.36 16.69 -33.72
N SER A 160 -63.49 18.01 -33.79
CA SER A 160 -64.15 18.92 -32.87
C SER A 160 -65.52 18.45 -32.41
N GLU A 161 -65.88 18.78 -31.17
CA GLU A 161 -67.24 19.17 -30.80
C GLU A 161 -67.19 20.18 -29.64
N ASP A 162 -67.91 21.28 -29.84
CA ASP A 162 -68.07 22.40 -28.93
C ASP A 162 -68.83 22.01 -27.65
N THR A 163 -68.45 22.59 -26.51
CA THR A 163 -69.46 23.20 -25.64
C THR A 163 -68.84 24.28 -24.76
N ALA A 164 -69.20 25.53 -25.06
CA ALA A 164 -69.01 26.66 -24.18
C ALA A 164 -69.87 26.51 -22.93
N GLN A 165 -69.26 26.64 -21.74
CA GLN A 165 -69.98 27.16 -20.58
C GLN A 165 -69.03 27.95 -19.68
N THR A 166 -68.98 29.24 -19.97
CA THR A 166 -68.33 30.28 -19.17
C THR A 166 -69.10 30.46 -17.85
N GLN A 167 -68.74 29.70 -16.82
CA GLN A 167 -69.07 30.08 -15.44
C GLN A 167 -68.03 31.08 -14.93
N SER A 168 -68.28 32.34 -15.27
CA SER A 168 -67.67 33.51 -14.67
C SER A 168 -68.08 33.59 -13.19
N GLY A 169 -67.27 32.99 -12.33
CA GLY A 169 -67.46 33.11 -10.90
C GLY A 169 -66.62 32.17 -10.06
N ASN A 170 -65.33 31.96 -10.41
CA ASN A 170 -64.32 31.31 -9.55
C ASN A 170 -62.88 31.37 -10.11
N THR A 171 -62.57 32.29 -11.02
CA THR A 171 -61.21 32.42 -11.61
C THR A 171 -60.14 32.64 -10.54
N PHE A 172 -60.46 33.39 -9.48
CA PHE A 172 -59.54 33.60 -8.36
C PHE A 172 -59.25 32.31 -7.58
N ARG A 173 -60.24 31.41 -7.44
CA ARG A 173 -60.08 30.14 -6.72
C ARG A 173 -59.19 29.16 -7.50
N ASN A 174 -59.30 29.14 -8.81
CA ASN A 174 -58.45 28.31 -9.67
C ASN A 174 -56.99 28.81 -9.72
N ILE A 175 -56.78 30.13 -9.68
CA ILE A 175 -55.43 30.72 -9.59
C ILE A 175 -54.79 30.40 -8.23
N LEU A 176 -55.56 30.46 -7.14
CA LEU A 176 -55.05 30.16 -5.80
C LEU A 176 -54.61 28.68 -5.67
N ILE A 177 -55.39 27.75 -6.23
CA ILE A 177 -55.04 26.32 -6.23
C ILE A 177 -53.76 26.06 -7.05
N ALA A 178 -53.60 26.72 -8.21
CA ALA A 178 -52.40 26.59 -9.02
C ALA A 178 -51.15 27.11 -8.29
N LEU A 179 -51.26 28.23 -7.54
CA LEU A 179 -50.17 28.77 -6.74
C LEU A 179 -49.79 27.84 -5.57
N ILE A 180 -50.79 27.26 -4.89
CA ILE A 180 -50.54 26.31 -3.79
C ILE A 180 -49.85 25.05 -4.32
N LEU A 181 -50.29 24.49 -5.45
CA LEU A 181 -49.66 23.33 -6.07
C LEU A 181 -48.22 23.63 -6.51
N GLY A 182 -47.98 24.82 -7.08
CA GLY A 182 -46.62 25.27 -7.43
C GLY A 182 -45.72 25.40 -6.20
N PHE A 183 -46.24 25.95 -5.10
CA PHE A 183 -45.48 26.09 -3.85
C PHE A 183 -45.18 24.73 -3.20
N ILE A 184 -46.13 23.79 -3.22
CA ILE A 184 -45.92 22.42 -2.76
C ILE A 184 -44.85 21.73 -3.60
N ALA A 185 -44.87 21.88 -4.93
CA ALA A 185 -43.85 21.29 -5.80
C ALA A 185 -42.44 21.83 -5.50
N VAL A 186 -42.29 23.13 -5.25
CA VAL A 186 -41.02 23.76 -4.87
C VAL A 186 -40.56 23.30 -3.47
N MET A 187 -41.49 23.22 -2.51
CA MET A 187 -41.20 22.69 -1.18
C MET A 187 -40.78 21.23 -1.23
N VAL A 188 -41.48 20.38 -1.98
CA VAL A 188 -41.12 18.96 -2.17
C VAL A 188 -39.76 18.85 -2.85
N HIS A 189 -39.45 19.69 -3.84
CA HIS A 189 -38.14 19.69 -4.49
C HIS A 189 -37.00 20.11 -3.56
N LYS A 190 -37.26 21.01 -2.58
CA LYS A 190 -36.27 21.41 -1.58
C LYS A 190 -36.22 20.51 -0.35
N MET A 191 -37.32 19.82 -0.01
CA MET A 191 -37.42 18.91 1.13
C MET A 191 -37.14 17.46 0.80
N LEU A 192 -37.11 17.05 -0.47
CA LEU A 192 -36.34 15.87 -0.85
C LEU A 192 -34.87 16.30 -0.80
N PRO A 193 -34.10 15.96 0.25
CA PRO A 193 -32.65 15.97 0.10
C PRO A 193 -32.36 15.11 -1.13
N ASN A 194 -31.39 15.49 -1.94
CA ASN A 194 -30.93 14.71 -3.07
C ASN A 194 -30.74 13.23 -2.64
N ILE A 195 -31.77 12.40 -2.81
CA ILE A 195 -31.68 10.94 -2.78
C ILE A 195 -31.11 10.55 -4.15
N THR A 196 -29.93 11.08 -4.44
CA THR A 196 -28.96 10.47 -5.34
C THR A 196 -27.99 9.66 -4.49
N ASN A 197 -28.55 8.87 -3.56
CA ASN A 197 -27.81 7.83 -2.85
C ASN A 197 -27.97 6.52 -3.64
N SER A 198 -27.29 6.44 -4.79
CA SER A 198 -27.10 5.20 -5.54
C SER A 198 -25.67 5.12 -6.10
N SER A 199 -24.73 5.71 -5.37
CA SER A 199 -23.29 5.68 -5.71
C SER A 199 -22.52 4.64 -4.88
N GLN A 200 -23.10 4.13 -3.79
CA GLN A 200 -22.41 3.19 -2.90
C GLN A 200 -22.46 1.74 -3.40
N ASP A 201 -23.57 1.31 -4.00
CA ASP A 201 -23.70 -0.05 -4.57
C ASP A 201 -22.91 -0.25 -5.86
N LYS A 202 -22.69 0.82 -6.64
CA LYS A 202 -21.82 0.74 -7.83
C LYS A 202 -20.35 0.55 -7.45
N SER A 203 -19.89 1.15 -6.35
CA SER A 203 -18.49 1.08 -5.94
C SER A 203 -18.10 -0.29 -5.39
N THR A 204 -18.98 -0.98 -4.68
CA THR A 204 -18.68 -2.33 -4.15
C THR A 204 -18.70 -3.39 -5.24
N GLN A 205 -19.59 -3.25 -6.23
CA GLN A 205 -19.67 -4.17 -7.37
C GLN A 205 -18.44 -4.04 -8.29
N THR A 206 -17.94 -2.83 -8.55
CA THR A 206 -16.74 -2.62 -9.37
C THR A 206 -15.48 -3.14 -8.68
N VAL A 207 -15.32 -2.90 -7.36
CA VAL A 207 -14.15 -3.37 -6.60
C VAL A 207 -14.05 -4.91 -6.60
N ASN A 208 -15.18 -5.60 -6.42
CA ASN A 208 -15.20 -7.06 -6.48
C ASN A 208 -14.89 -7.59 -7.88
N HIS A 209 -15.37 -6.92 -8.93
CA HIS A 209 -15.09 -7.30 -10.31
C HIS A 209 -13.60 -7.14 -10.66
N ASP A 210 -13.01 -6.00 -10.30
CA ASP A 210 -11.59 -5.71 -10.53
C ASP A 210 -10.69 -6.73 -9.81
N LYS A 211 -11.06 -7.13 -8.59
CA LYS A 211 -10.35 -8.15 -7.83
C LYS A 211 -10.39 -9.52 -8.51
N ILE A 212 -11.55 -9.95 -9.00
CA ILE A 212 -11.67 -11.23 -9.72
C ILE A 212 -10.83 -11.21 -11.01
N ILE A 213 -10.86 -10.11 -11.76
CA ILE A 213 -10.04 -9.94 -12.97
C ILE A 213 -8.56 -10.02 -12.62
N PHE A 214 -8.12 -9.31 -11.59
CA PHE A 214 -6.74 -9.32 -11.13
C PHE A 214 -6.28 -10.72 -10.73
N GLU A 215 -7.06 -11.43 -9.92
CA GLU A 215 -6.75 -12.79 -9.47
C GLU A 215 -6.62 -13.79 -10.64
N ASN A 216 -7.50 -13.67 -11.64
CA ASN A 216 -7.46 -14.48 -12.86
C ASN A 216 -6.24 -14.13 -13.72
N ASN A 217 -5.92 -12.85 -13.91
CA ASN A 217 -4.74 -12.42 -14.66
C ASN A 217 -3.46 -12.94 -14.01
N MET A 218 -3.34 -12.82 -12.69
CA MET A 218 -2.19 -13.33 -11.94
C MET A 218 -2.07 -14.86 -12.03
N LYS A 219 -3.20 -15.59 -12.02
CA LYS A 219 -3.22 -17.04 -12.26
C LYS A 219 -2.78 -17.39 -13.69
N ASN A 220 -3.23 -16.65 -14.70
CA ASN A 220 -2.79 -16.85 -16.07
C ASN A 220 -1.27 -16.61 -16.23
N LEU A 221 -0.72 -15.60 -15.55
CA LEU A 221 0.73 -15.36 -15.51
C LEU A 221 1.48 -16.50 -14.84
N GLN A 222 0.95 -17.03 -13.74
CA GLN A 222 1.50 -18.20 -13.07
C GLN A 222 1.65 -19.38 -14.03
N GLU A 223 0.56 -19.76 -14.70
CA GLU A 223 0.52 -20.90 -15.63
C GLU A 223 1.40 -20.67 -16.85
N LYS A 224 1.38 -19.45 -17.42
CA LYS A 224 2.15 -19.07 -18.61
C LYS A 224 3.65 -19.13 -18.39
N TYR A 225 4.13 -18.69 -17.22
CA TYR A 225 5.55 -18.64 -16.92
C TYR A 225 6.04 -19.79 -16.04
N ASN A 226 5.14 -20.63 -15.52
CA ASN A 226 5.44 -21.70 -14.56
C ASN A 226 6.09 -21.15 -13.27
N ILE A 227 5.51 -20.07 -12.73
CA ILE A 227 5.94 -19.47 -11.46
C ILE A 227 5.39 -20.31 -10.30
N ASP A 228 6.17 -20.45 -9.23
CA ASP A 228 5.74 -21.18 -8.06
C ASP A 228 4.54 -20.52 -7.36
N ASP A 229 3.69 -21.35 -6.75
CA ASP A 229 2.47 -20.91 -6.05
C ASP A 229 2.77 -19.85 -4.99
N ASN A 230 3.90 -19.97 -4.28
CA ASN A 230 4.24 -19.07 -3.18
C ASN A 230 4.62 -17.67 -3.68
N SER A 231 5.44 -17.58 -4.72
CA SER A 231 5.79 -16.32 -5.39
C SER A 231 4.57 -15.60 -5.95
N ILE A 232 3.66 -16.32 -6.61
CA ILE A 232 2.41 -15.73 -7.10
C ILE A 232 1.49 -15.32 -5.96
N LEU A 233 1.39 -16.11 -4.90
CA LEU A 233 0.60 -15.77 -3.73
C LEU A 233 1.12 -14.49 -3.05
N LYS A 234 2.45 -14.33 -2.92
CA LYS A 234 3.08 -13.11 -2.40
C LYS A 234 2.72 -11.89 -3.25
N LEU A 235 2.78 -12.00 -4.57
CA LEU A 235 2.39 -10.90 -5.46
C LEU A 235 0.91 -10.54 -5.30
N LYS A 236 0.01 -11.55 -5.34
CA LYS A 236 -1.44 -11.35 -5.19
C LYS A 236 -1.79 -10.66 -3.86
N THR A 237 -1.25 -11.18 -2.77
CA THR A 237 -1.54 -10.69 -1.41
C THR A 237 -0.92 -9.31 -1.17
N GLY A 238 0.33 -9.09 -1.59
CA GLY A 238 1.00 -7.80 -1.47
C GLY A 238 0.27 -6.70 -2.25
N ILE A 239 -0.01 -6.93 -3.54
CA ILE A 239 -0.71 -5.95 -4.39
C ILE A 239 -2.15 -5.70 -3.90
N SER A 240 -2.86 -6.73 -3.44
CA SER A 240 -4.20 -6.56 -2.86
C SER A 240 -4.18 -5.76 -1.55
N THR A 241 -3.12 -5.92 -0.76
CA THR A 241 -2.92 -5.15 0.48
C THR A 241 -2.71 -3.67 0.16
N ILE A 242 -1.87 -3.37 -0.83
CA ILE A 242 -1.64 -2.00 -1.34
C ILE A 242 -2.96 -1.33 -1.73
N PHE A 243 -3.79 -2.03 -2.49
CA PHE A 243 -5.11 -1.53 -2.89
C PHE A 243 -6.00 -1.23 -1.68
N SER A 244 -6.00 -2.13 -0.68
CA SER A 244 -6.91 -2.06 0.47
C SER A 244 -6.48 -1.01 1.50
N ARG A 245 -5.17 -0.85 1.70
CA ARG A 245 -4.59 0.05 2.70
C ARG A 245 -4.24 1.43 2.14
N MET A 246 -4.22 1.58 0.82
CA MET A 246 -3.80 2.82 0.14
C MET A 246 -2.34 3.21 0.45
N ASP A 247 -1.50 2.22 0.79
CA ASP A 247 -0.08 2.38 1.12
C ASP A 247 0.80 2.04 -0.11
N THR A 248 2.09 1.82 0.11
CA THR A 248 3.04 1.40 -0.92
C THR A 248 3.72 0.10 -0.49
N GLY A 249 4.01 -0.77 -1.46
CA GLY A 249 4.77 -2.00 -1.21
C GLY A 249 5.90 -2.19 -2.20
N SER A 250 7.00 -2.81 -1.74
CA SER A 250 8.17 -3.13 -2.54
C SER A 250 8.29 -4.62 -2.80
N PHE A 251 8.64 -4.98 -4.04
CA PHE A 251 8.78 -6.37 -4.47
C PHE A 251 10.10 -6.54 -5.19
N MET A 252 10.87 -7.54 -4.77
CA MET A 252 12.17 -7.86 -5.32
C MET A 252 12.09 -9.15 -6.12
N PHE A 253 12.13 -9.05 -7.44
CA PHE A 253 12.28 -10.19 -8.35
C PHE A 253 13.74 -10.59 -8.44
N VAL A 254 14.05 -11.79 -7.97
CA VAL A 254 15.42 -12.29 -7.92
C VAL A 254 15.60 -13.35 -8.99
N TYR A 255 16.64 -13.18 -9.81
CA TYR A 255 16.99 -14.11 -10.88
C TYR A 255 18.51 -14.32 -10.96
N ASN A 256 18.95 -15.35 -11.69
CA ASN A 256 20.37 -15.63 -11.88
C ASN A 256 20.70 -15.79 -13.37
N SER A 257 21.29 -14.75 -13.95
CA SER A 257 21.68 -14.74 -15.36
C SER A 257 22.77 -15.75 -15.75
N LYS A 258 23.52 -16.29 -14.79
CA LYS A 258 24.57 -17.30 -15.04
C LYS A 258 24.03 -18.73 -15.08
N THR A 259 22.76 -18.94 -14.76
CA THR A 259 22.14 -20.26 -14.94
C THR A 259 22.10 -20.60 -16.43
N ASN A 260 22.53 -21.80 -16.81
CA ASN A 260 22.74 -22.20 -18.22
C ASN A 260 21.49 -22.06 -19.13
N ASN A 261 20.29 -21.96 -18.54
CA ASN A 261 19.03 -21.89 -19.28
C ASN A 261 18.33 -20.53 -19.17
N PHE A 262 18.99 -19.51 -18.61
CA PHE A 262 18.36 -18.21 -18.38
C PHE A 262 17.94 -17.52 -19.69
N ASN A 263 16.66 -17.22 -19.80
CA ASN A 263 16.05 -16.50 -20.91
C ASN A 263 15.62 -15.09 -20.46
N ALA A 264 16.52 -14.12 -20.69
CA ALA A 264 16.30 -12.71 -20.37
C ALA A 264 15.00 -12.16 -20.96
N VAL A 265 14.71 -12.46 -22.23
CA VAL A 265 13.50 -11.98 -22.92
C VAL A 265 12.23 -12.50 -22.23
N ARG A 266 12.24 -13.76 -21.79
CA ARG A 266 11.10 -14.35 -21.09
C ARG A 266 10.93 -13.75 -19.69
N PHE A 267 12.02 -13.50 -18.98
CA PHE A 267 12.02 -12.84 -17.67
C PHE A 267 11.52 -11.40 -17.74
N ASP A 268 12.04 -10.62 -18.69
CA ASP A 268 11.63 -9.23 -18.91
C ASP A 268 10.13 -9.17 -19.23
N LYS A 269 9.65 -10.05 -20.12
CA LYS A 269 8.23 -10.12 -20.45
C LYS A 269 7.36 -10.49 -19.24
N PHE A 270 7.85 -11.38 -18.37
CA PHE A 270 7.13 -11.73 -17.15
C PHE A 270 7.02 -10.53 -16.20
N THR A 271 8.13 -9.86 -15.89
CA THR A 271 8.13 -8.72 -14.97
C THR A 271 7.32 -7.54 -15.51
N ASP A 272 7.38 -7.29 -16.82
CA ASP A 272 6.57 -6.30 -17.54
C ASP A 272 5.06 -6.63 -17.46
N GLU A 273 4.67 -7.88 -17.71
CA GLU A 273 3.25 -8.28 -17.63
C GLU A 273 2.70 -8.26 -16.19
N VAL A 274 3.54 -8.55 -15.18
CA VAL A 274 3.18 -8.39 -13.76
C VAL A 274 3.02 -6.91 -13.42
N ALA A 275 3.96 -6.05 -13.82
CA ALA A 275 3.90 -4.59 -13.67
C ALA A 275 2.64 -4.00 -14.30
N PHE A 276 2.34 -4.39 -15.54
CA PHE A 276 1.13 -3.98 -16.23
C PHE A 276 -0.15 -4.46 -15.54
N THR A 277 -0.19 -5.72 -15.09
CA THR A 277 -1.34 -6.29 -14.37
C THR A 277 -1.59 -5.56 -13.05
N ALA A 278 -0.53 -5.27 -12.29
CA ALA A 278 -0.60 -4.51 -11.06
C ALA A 278 -1.09 -3.07 -11.30
N ALA A 279 -0.56 -2.40 -12.33
CA ALA A 279 -0.94 -1.02 -12.65
C ALA A 279 -2.43 -0.91 -13.00
N ARG A 280 -2.95 -1.84 -13.81
CA ARG A 280 -4.39 -1.90 -14.13
C ARG A 280 -5.26 -2.12 -12.90
N TYR A 281 -4.80 -2.91 -11.93
CA TYR A 281 -5.55 -3.17 -10.71
C TYR A 281 -5.49 -1.98 -9.74
N LEU A 282 -4.32 -1.35 -9.58
CA LEU A 282 -4.12 -0.20 -8.69
C LEU A 282 -4.71 1.11 -9.24
N ARG A 283 -5.03 1.18 -10.55
CA ARG A 283 -5.58 2.37 -11.21
C ARG A 283 -6.74 2.02 -12.17
N SER A 284 -7.63 1.10 -11.79
CA SER A 284 -8.68 0.54 -12.68
C SER A 284 -9.58 1.54 -13.41
N ASN A 285 -9.63 2.80 -12.98
CA ASN A 285 -10.37 3.90 -13.59
C ASN A 285 -9.72 4.55 -14.83
N ILE A 286 -8.48 4.19 -15.19
CA ILE A 286 -7.76 4.80 -16.32
C ILE A 286 -7.65 3.79 -17.48
N ALA A 287 -8.17 4.17 -18.65
CA ALA A 287 -8.30 3.26 -19.79
C ALA A 287 -6.97 2.86 -20.46
N SER A 288 -5.92 3.69 -20.35
CA SER A 288 -4.64 3.53 -21.05
C SER A 288 -3.46 3.57 -20.09
N ILE A 289 -3.45 2.69 -19.09
CA ILE A 289 -2.36 2.64 -18.11
C ILE A 289 -1.19 1.86 -18.67
N GLN A 290 -0.02 2.46 -18.56
CA GLN A 290 1.27 1.77 -18.62
C GLN A 290 1.98 2.00 -17.29
N HIS A 291 2.71 1.00 -16.83
CA HIS A 291 3.56 1.13 -15.66
C HIS A 291 4.80 1.96 -16.01
N THR A 292 5.43 2.57 -15.01
CA THR A 292 6.66 3.35 -15.20
C THR A 292 7.85 2.40 -15.19
N VAL A 293 8.69 2.40 -16.23
CA VAL A 293 9.92 1.60 -16.28
C VAL A 293 11.12 2.50 -16.03
N VAL A 294 12.02 2.05 -15.17
CA VAL A 294 13.27 2.72 -14.84
C VAL A 294 14.41 1.76 -15.15
N GLU A 295 15.14 2.04 -16.22
CA GLU A 295 16.33 1.29 -16.62
C GLU A 295 17.53 1.82 -15.85
N SER A 296 18.14 1.01 -14.97
CA SER A 296 19.24 1.48 -14.12
C SER A 296 20.47 1.91 -14.91
N ALA A 297 20.68 1.34 -16.11
CA ALA A 297 21.76 1.71 -17.01
C ALA A 297 21.62 3.14 -17.57
N ASP A 298 20.40 3.68 -17.64
CA ASP A 298 20.10 5.00 -18.22
C ASP A 298 20.05 6.12 -17.17
N LEU A 299 20.38 5.80 -15.91
CA LEU A 299 20.34 6.74 -14.79
C LEU A 299 21.59 7.65 -14.76
N ASP A 300 21.57 8.69 -15.58
CA ASP A 300 22.54 9.80 -15.53
C ASP A 300 21.96 11.00 -14.76
N MET A 301 21.86 10.85 -13.43
CA MET A 301 21.37 11.89 -12.52
C MET A 301 22.35 12.08 -11.37
N GLN A 302 22.47 13.32 -10.89
CA GLN A 302 23.44 13.67 -9.85
C GLN A 302 22.96 13.29 -8.44
N ASP A 303 21.66 13.41 -8.19
CA ASP A 303 21.07 13.19 -6.86
C ASP A 303 19.72 12.47 -6.93
N HIS A 304 19.32 11.89 -5.79
CA HIS A 304 18.07 11.15 -5.66
C HIS A 304 16.81 12.03 -5.82
N GLY A 305 16.89 13.33 -5.56
CA GLY A 305 15.79 14.28 -5.75
C GLY A 305 15.42 14.42 -7.23
N GLN A 306 16.40 14.40 -8.13
CA GLN A 306 16.17 14.40 -9.58
C GLN A 306 15.41 13.15 -10.04
N LEU A 307 15.74 11.97 -9.48
CA LEU A 307 15.03 10.73 -9.78
C LEU A 307 13.56 10.84 -9.35
N ILE A 308 13.30 11.34 -8.13
CA ILE A 308 11.95 11.55 -7.64
C ILE A 308 11.20 12.53 -8.54
N THR A 309 11.77 13.71 -8.83
CA THR A 309 11.12 14.72 -9.68
C THR A 309 10.82 14.18 -11.08
N ARG A 310 11.71 13.36 -11.65
CA ARG A 310 11.54 12.79 -12.99
C ARG A 310 10.39 11.78 -13.07
N TYR A 311 10.24 10.91 -12.08
CA TYR A 311 9.32 9.77 -12.17
C TYR A 311 8.07 9.88 -11.28
N ARG A 312 7.98 10.85 -10.36
CA ARG A 312 6.86 10.99 -9.43
C ARG A 312 5.51 11.00 -10.12
N ASP A 313 5.31 11.85 -11.12
CA ASP A 313 4.01 12.04 -11.76
C ASP A 313 3.61 10.81 -12.59
N ASP A 314 4.58 10.14 -13.22
CA ASP A 314 4.35 8.91 -13.98
C ASP A 314 3.98 7.75 -13.05
N VAL A 315 4.61 7.65 -11.88
CA VAL A 315 4.28 6.65 -10.87
C VAL A 315 2.95 6.97 -10.19
N ASP A 316 2.62 8.24 -9.95
CA ASP A 316 1.32 8.62 -9.42
C ASP A 316 0.18 8.22 -10.38
N ARG A 317 0.38 8.50 -11.66
CA ARG A 317 -0.55 8.16 -12.74
C ARG A 317 -0.71 6.65 -12.91
N SER A 318 0.39 5.89 -12.89
CA SER A 318 0.39 4.44 -13.18
C SER A 318 0.17 3.56 -11.95
N GLY A 319 0.51 4.06 -10.76
CA GLY A 319 0.56 3.29 -9.51
C GLY A 319 1.68 2.24 -9.47
N VAL A 320 2.55 2.14 -10.47
CA VAL A 320 3.60 1.11 -10.52
C VAL A 320 4.89 1.66 -11.09
N MET A 321 5.99 1.41 -10.40
CA MET A 321 7.36 1.62 -10.89
C MET A 321 8.07 0.26 -11.00
N LEU A 322 8.63 -0.07 -12.16
CA LEU A 322 9.50 -1.22 -12.38
C LEU A 322 10.94 -0.74 -12.60
N VAL A 323 11.78 -0.93 -11.59
CA VAL A 323 13.22 -0.62 -11.63
C VAL A 323 13.98 -1.88 -12.02
N LYS A 324 14.59 -1.86 -13.21
CA LYS A 324 15.36 -3.00 -13.69
C LYS A 324 16.80 -2.94 -13.21
N GLU A 325 17.34 -4.08 -12.79
CA GLU A 325 18.73 -4.24 -12.33
C GLU A 325 19.09 -3.28 -11.19
N ILE A 326 18.39 -3.40 -10.06
CA ILE A 326 18.58 -2.52 -8.91
C ILE A 326 20.03 -2.53 -8.39
N ASP A 327 20.79 -3.62 -8.61
CA ASP A 327 22.22 -3.70 -8.27
C ASP A 327 23.12 -2.78 -9.10
N SER A 328 22.61 -2.27 -10.23
CA SER A 328 23.28 -1.30 -11.10
C SER A 328 22.93 0.15 -10.74
N VAL A 329 21.98 0.40 -9.83
CA VAL A 329 21.60 1.77 -9.43
C VAL A 329 22.76 2.44 -8.68
N PRO A 330 23.19 3.65 -9.11
CA PRO A 330 24.20 4.43 -8.39
C PRO A 330 23.80 4.71 -6.94
N SER A 331 24.76 4.61 -6.01
CA SER A 331 24.48 4.77 -4.57
C SER A 331 23.81 6.11 -4.25
N GLN A 332 24.21 7.20 -4.92
CA GLN A 332 23.65 8.54 -4.74
C GLN A 332 22.16 8.66 -5.10
N LEU A 333 21.65 7.75 -5.95
CA LEU A 333 20.24 7.71 -6.38
C LEU A 333 19.41 6.76 -5.52
N ALA A 334 20.03 5.75 -4.90
CA ALA A 334 19.33 4.72 -4.14
C ALA A 334 18.48 5.27 -2.98
N MET A 335 18.85 6.43 -2.42
CA MET A 335 18.05 7.12 -1.40
C MET A 335 16.66 7.53 -1.90
N ALA A 336 16.43 7.65 -3.21
CA ALA A 336 15.09 7.92 -3.75
C ALA A 336 14.09 6.83 -3.33
N PHE A 337 14.55 5.57 -3.27
CA PHE A 337 13.70 4.44 -2.91
C PHE A 337 13.33 4.42 -1.43
N HIS A 338 14.07 5.14 -0.57
CA HIS A 338 13.63 5.37 0.81
C HIS A 338 12.27 6.07 0.83
N TYR A 339 12.09 7.07 -0.05
CA TYR A 339 10.88 7.88 -0.12
C TYR A 339 9.78 7.20 -0.93
N TYR A 340 10.11 6.48 -2.01
CA TYR A 340 9.08 5.71 -2.74
C TYR A 340 8.52 4.56 -1.89
N CYS A 341 9.38 3.85 -1.16
CA CYS A 341 9.00 2.66 -0.38
C CYS A 341 8.75 2.98 1.10
N ASP A 342 8.47 4.23 1.47
CA ASP A 342 8.15 4.55 2.86
C ASP A 342 6.77 3.99 3.25
N GLU A 343 6.68 3.34 4.42
CA GLU A 343 5.44 2.74 4.90
C GLU A 343 4.42 3.80 5.36
N TYR A 344 4.90 4.95 5.86
CA TYR A 344 4.05 5.96 6.50
C TYR A 344 3.74 7.13 5.57
N ASP A 345 4.73 7.60 4.81
CA ASP A 345 4.60 8.75 3.91
C ASP A 345 5.32 8.51 2.57
N PRO A 346 4.84 7.55 1.75
CA PRO A 346 5.44 7.32 0.45
C PRO A 346 5.18 8.49 -0.50
N VAL A 347 6.15 8.78 -1.38
CA VAL A 347 6.03 9.81 -2.43
C VAL A 347 4.76 9.68 -3.25
N VAL A 348 4.37 8.43 -3.54
CA VAL A 348 3.14 8.08 -4.24
C VAL A 348 2.40 7.05 -3.41
N LYS A 349 1.16 7.36 -3.03
CA LYS A 349 0.27 6.43 -2.32
C LYS A 349 -0.38 5.43 -3.27
N ARG A 350 -0.79 4.29 -2.72
CA ARG A 350 -1.42 3.19 -3.49
C ARG A 350 -0.53 2.81 -4.68
N SER A 351 0.74 2.54 -4.42
CA SER A 351 1.72 2.21 -5.46
C SER A 351 2.49 0.93 -5.17
N ALA A 352 2.95 0.26 -6.22
CA ALA A 352 3.83 -0.90 -6.12
C ALA A 352 5.17 -0.60 -6.79
N ILE A 353 6.26 -0.81 -6.06
CA ILE A 353 7.62 -0.61 -6.56
C ILE A 353 8.25 -1.99 -6.77
N PHE A 354 8.44 -2.35 -8.03
CA PHE A 354 9.02 -3.61 -8.46
C PHE A 354 10.50 -3.41 -8.79
N PHE A 355 11.34 -4.25 -8.23
CA PHE A 355 12.79 -4.26 -8.46
C PHE A 355 13.19 -5.57 -9.08
N THR A 356 14.10 -5.57 -10.06
CA THR A 356 14.75 -6.80 -10.51
C THR A 356 16.20 -6.83 -10.05
N LEU A 357 16.66 -8.00 -9.57
CA LEU A 357 18.00 -8.20 -9.05
C LEU A 357 18.65 -9.44 -9.68
N ASN A 358 19.81 -9.24 -10.28
CA ASN A 358 20.61 -10.31 -10.85
C ASN A 358 21.61 -10.87 -9.80
N MET A 359 21.33 -12.05 -9.25
CA MET A 359 22.21 -12.68 -8.26
C MET A 359 23.63 -12.94 -8.79
N ALA A 360 23.79 -13.10 -10.10
CA ALA A 360 25.10 -13.31 -10.72
C ALA A 360 26.07 -12.14 -10.46
N ASN A 361 25.53 -10.93 -10.29
CA ASN A 361 26.26 -9.70 -10.03
C ASN A 361 26.63 -9.52 -8.55
N CYS A 362 26.16 -10.42 -7.67
CA CYS A 362 26.37 -10.39 -6.23
C CYS A 362 27.44 -11.39 -5.75
N SER A 363 28.30 -11.88 -6.64
CA SER A 363 29.13 -13.10 -6.48
C SER A 363 30.17 -13.07 -5.34
N ASN A 364 30.36 -11.94 -4.65
CA ASN A 364 31.32 -11.80 -3.55
C ASN A 364 30.72 -12.06 -2.16
N THR A 365 29.44 -12.41 -2.06
CA THR A 365 28.81 -12.72 -0.77
C THR A 365 28.85 -14.22 -0.52
N ALA A 366 29.73 -14.65 0.41
CA ALA A 366 29.78 -16.01 0.93
C ALA A 366 28.38 -16.57 1.26
N GLU A 367 28.21 -17.90 1.15
CA GLU A 367 26.93 -18.60 1.35
C GLU A 367 26.18 -18.10 2.59
N LEU A 368 25.19 -17.24 2.36
CA LEU A 368 24.30 -16.75 3.39
C LEU A 368 23.11 -17.71 3.52
N LYS A 369 22.62 -17.87 4.75
CA LYS A 369 21.58 -18.85 5.08
C LYS A 369 20.20 -18.50 4.51
N SER A 370 19.95 -17.25 4.13
CA SER A 370 18.68 -16.80 3.56
C SER A 370 18.88 -15.91 2.34
N THR A 371 17.98 -16.04 1.36
CA THR A 371 17.94 -15.20 0.15
C THR A 371 17.82 -13.73 0.53
N HIS A 372 17.04 -13.41 1.56
CA HIS A 372 16.85 -12.05 2.05
C HIS A 372 18.17 -11.41 2.53
N ALA A 373 18.91 -12.09 3.42
CA ALA A 373 20.20 -11.60 3.91
C ALA A 373 21.24 -11.48 2.78
N PHE A 374 21.17 -12.37 1.78
CA PHE A 374 22.00 -12.30 0.59
C PHE A 374 21.74 -11.01 -0.21
N ILE A 375 20.47 -10.69 -0.47
CA ILE A 375 20.07 -9.46 -1.18
C ILE A 375 20.52 -8.23 -0.40
N GLU A 376 20.22 -8.16 0.89
CA GLU A 376 20.62 -7.03 1.73
C GLU A 376 22.13 -6.79 1.69
N LYS A 377 22.93 -7.86 1.83
CA LYS A 377 24.39 -7.74 1.76
C LYS A 377 24.87 -7.32 0.37
N CYS A 378 24.26 -7.84 -0.69
CA CYS A 378 24.62 -7.43 -2.05
C CYS A 378 24.37 -5.94 -2.27
N LEU A 379 23.17 -5.45 -1.93
CA LEU A 379 22.80 -4.06 -2.10
C LEU A 379 23.59 -3.13 -1.18
N ALA A 380 23.86 -3.53 0.07
CA ALA A 380 24.75 -2.79 0.97
C ALA A 380 26.14 -2.58 0.34
N ASN A 381 26.69 -3.60 -0.33
CA ASN A 381 27.97 -3.50 -1.01
C ASN A 381 27.90 -2.59 -2.25
N ARG A 382 26.80 -2.62 -3.00
CA ARG A 382 26.57 -1.74 -4.17
C ARG A 382 26.35 -0.29 -3.75
N TRP A 383 25.75 -0.07 -2.60
CA TRP A 383 25.46 1.25 -2.05
C TRP A 383 26.41 1.69 -0.94
N LYS A 384 27.64 1.19 -0.95
CA LYS A 384 28.67 1.48 0.06
C LYS A 384 29.02 2.97 0.23
N ASN A 385 28.70 3.81 -0.76
CA ASN A 385 28.95 5.24 -0.70
C ASN A 385 27.85 5.99 0.08
N LEU A 386 26.75 5.33 0.44
CA LEU A 386 25.76 5.90 1.34
C LEU A 386 26.26 5.88 2.80
N PRO A 387 25.86 6.86 3.62
CA PRO A 387 26.13 6.83 5.04
C PRO A 387 25.60 5.53 5.68
N PRO A 388 26.38 4.84 6.52
CA PRO A 388 25.99 3.55 7.11
C PRO A 388 24.64 3.58 7.85
N GLU A 389 24.31 4.72 8.45
CA GLU A 389 23.04 4.99 9.13
C GLU A 389 21.82 4.97 8.18
N ASN A 390 22.03 5.23 6.89
CA ASN A 390 20.96 5.30 5.88
C ASN A 390 20.78 3.97 5.15
N VAL A 391 21.83 3.17 5.01
CA VAL A 391 21.80 1.90 4.25
C VAL A 391 20.80 0.93 4.87
N ARG A 392 20.85 0.70 6.19
CA ARG A 392 19.98 -0.30 6.82
C ARG A 392 18.49 0.08 6.73
N PRO A 393 18.06 1.31 7.06
CA PRO A 393 16.67 1.73 6.87
C PRO A 393 16.19 1.71 5.41
N LEU A 394 17.09 1.93 4.46
CA LEU A 394 16.78 1.81 3.03
C LEU A 394 16.52 0.34 2.65
N LEU A 395 17.41 -0.57 3.04
CA LEU A 395 17.29 -1.99 2.72
C LEU A 395 16.01 -2.61 3.30
N THR A 396 15.65 -2.27 4.54
CA THR A 396 14.41 -2.78 5.16
C THR A 396 13.15 -2.37 4.40
N ARG A 397 13.18 -1.24 3.67
CA ARG A 397 12.06 -0.77 2.85
C ARG A 397 12.07 -1.34 1.43
N VAL A 398 13.26 -1.50 0.84
CA VAL A 398 13.43 -1.98 -0.54
C VAL A 398 13.25 -3.51 -0.64
N VAL A 399 13.70 -4.24 0.38
CA VAL A 399 13.68 -5.70 0.42
C VAL A 399 12.54 -6.19 1.32
N ASP A 400 11.31 -5.74 1.06
CA ASP A 400 10.15 -6.21 1.83
C ASP A 400 9.70 -7.60 1.34
N ILE A 401 9.16 -7.67 0.11
CA ILE A 401 8.64 -8.92 -0.46
C ILE A 401 9.61 -9.47 -1.50
N VAL A 402 10.23 -10.62 -1.21
CA VAL A 402 11.12 -11.31 -2.15
C VAL A 402 10.36 -12.35 -2.98
N ILE A 403 10.43 -12.20 -4.30
CA ILE A 403 9.88 -13.09 -5.33
C ILE A 403 11.06 -13.81 -6.00
N ASP A 404 11.26 -15.07 -5.64
CA ASP A 404 12.36 -15.87 -6.16
C ASP A 404 11.94 -16.58 -7.45
N VAL A 405 12.56 -16.21 -8.57
CA VAL A 405 12.30 -16.82 -9.88
C VAL A 405 13.57 -17.41 -10.50
N THR A 406 14.57 -17.69 -9.67
CA THR A 406 15.90 -18.17 -10.09
C THR A 406 15.87 -19.52 -10.82
N SER A 407 14.85 -20.35 -10.58
CA SER A 407 14.69 -21.68 -11.17
C SER A 407 13.79 -21.72 -12.41
N VAL A 408 13.14 -20.60 -12.76
CA VAL A 408 12.06 -20.57 -13.74
C VAL A 408 12.51 -20.09 -15.12
N PHE A 409 13.39 -19.08 -15.14
CA PHE A 409 13.74 -18.34 -16.34
C PHE A 409 15.04 -18.78 -16.95
#